data_AF-A0A3C2B670-F1
#
_entry.id   AF-A0A3C2B670-F1
#
_cell.length_a   1.000
_cell.length_b   1.000
_cell.length_c   1.000
_cell.angle_alpha   90.00
_cell.angle_beta   90.00
_cell.angle_gamma   90.00
#
_symmetry.space_group_name_H-M   'P 1'
#
loop_
_entity.id
_entity.type
_entity.pdbx_description
1 polymer ?
#
loop_
_entity_poly.entity_id
_entity_poly.type
_entity_poly.pdbx_seq_one_letter_code
_entity_poly.pdbx_strand_id
1 'polypeptide(L)'
;MTEEQHLANQPASRGVARRNFIRTAAATAVALPAVAAMTSGTASAGVISNPLLMYRAALQPYRCYDSRWGNTSGGGSNPTLGRLSTGQTREIAVWNEFSTVAGNGVYEGSPLPASVDILAVTFNLTVVSTLSTGYLMVGPGGSVPTSSHINWFGANQILANAGTMRIYPGDIGDVQTIEVRAGGPAGSSTHFVIDITGWYIDDSGPIIL
;
A
#
# COMPACT_ATOMS: atom_id res chain seq x y z
N MET A 1 -51.14 35.56 -35.06
CA MET A 1 -51.50 35.32 -33.64
C MET A 1 -51.92 33.87 -33.54
N THR A 2 -51.13 32.98 -32.95
CA THR A 2 -50.47 33.13 -31.66
C THR A 2 -49.07 32.49 -31.63
N GLU A 3 -48.18 33.16 -30.93
CA GLU A 3 -46.72 33.13 -31.05
C GLU A 3 -46.08 32.29 -29.92
N GLU A 4 -46.69 31.15 -29.56
CA GLU A 4 -46.34 30.43 -28.32
C GLU A 4 -46.00 28.93 -28.46
N GLN A 5 -45.69 28.41 -29.66
CA GLN A 5 -45.32 26.98 -29.80
C GLN A 5 -44.00 26.67 -30.50
N HIS A 6 -43.01 27.57 -30.41
CA HIS A 6 -41.66 27.30 -30.95
C HIS A 6 -40.51 27.51 -29.93
N LEU A 7 -40.69 27.10 -28.67
CA LEU A 7 -39.66 27.21 -27.63
C LEU A 7 -39.51 25.99 -26.71
N ALA A 8 -39.81 24.78 -27.20
CA ALA A 8 -39.72 23.57 -26.38
C ALA A 8 -38.63 22.55 -26.82
N ASN A 9 -37.66 22.94 -27.66
CA ASN A 9 -36.64 21.97 -28.09
C ASN A 9 -35.26 22.57 -28.41
N GLN A 10 -34.59 23.11 -27.40
CA GLN A 10 -33.14 23.32 -27.45
C GLN A 10 -32.50 22.81 -26.16
N PRO A 11 -31.75 21.68 -26.18
CA PRO A 11 -30.85 21.39 -25.09
C PRO A 11 -29.75 22.45 -25.09
N ALA A 12 -29.74 23.28 -24.04
CA ALA A 12 -28.74 24.31 -23.81
C ALA A 12 -27.33 23.74 -24.03
N SER A 13 -26.55 24.41 -24.87
CA SER A 13 -25.15 24.09 -25.11
C SER A 13 -24.41 24.10 -23.77
N ARG A 14 -24.18 22.91 -23.20
CA ARG A 14 -23.31 22.74 -22.04
C ARG A 14 -21.91 23.11 -22.47
N GLY A 15 -21.54 24.35 -22.18
CA GLY A 15 -20.18 24.84 -22.31
C GLY A 15 -19.24 23.82 -21.69
N VAL A 16 -18.27 23.39 -22.49
CA VAL A 16 -17.16 22.53 -22.06
C VAL A 16 -16.53 23.19 -20.84
N ALA A 17 -16.73 22.61 -19.66
CA ALA A 17 -16.05 23.03 -18.45
C ALA A 17 -14.56 22.70 -18.62
N ARG A 18 -13.80 23.67 -19.14
CA ARG A 18 -12.34 23.63 -19.15
C ARG A 18 -11.89 23.66 -17.70
N ARG A 19 -11.48 22.51 -17.18
CA ARG A 19 -10.90 22.42 -15.83
C ARG A 19 -9.53 23.07 -15.87
N ASN A 20 -9.48 24.35 -15.50
CA ASN A 20 -8.23 25.08 -15.34
C ASN A 20 -7.37 24.39 -14.27
N PHE A 21 -6.23 23.84 -14.68
CA PHE A 21 -5.19 23.39 -13.74
C PHE A 21 -4.50 24.63 -13.17
N ILE A 22 -4.92 25.08 -11.99
CA ILE A 22 -4.13 26.00 -11.18
C ILE A 22 -3.20 25.15 -10.32
N ARG A 23 -1.92 25.07 -10.72
CA ARG A 23 -0.84 24.74 -9.80
C ARG A 23 -0.58 25.99 -8.96
N THR A 24 -0.79 25.91 -7.66
CA THR A 24 -0.23 26.90 -6.73
C THR A 24 0.18 26.15 -5.46
N ALA A 25 1.49 26.08 -5.26
CA ALA A 25 2.07 25.69 -3.99
C ALA A 25 1.78 26.82 -2.98
N ALA A 26 1.08 26.51 -1.91
CA ALA A 26 0.90 27.43 -0.79
C ALA A 26 1.83 26.99 0.34
N ALA A 27 3.00 27.61 0.42
CA ALA A 27 3.76 27.69 1.65
C ALA A 27 3.10 28.75 2.52
N THR A 28 2.37 28.33 3.55
CA THR A 28 1.77 29.25 4.51
C THR A 28 2.74 29.49 5.65
N ALA A 29 3.49 30.60 5.60
CA ALA A 29 4.07 31.22 6.78
C ALA A 29 3.06 32.23 7.32
N VAL A 30 2.53 31.99 8.53
CA VAL A 30 1.58 32.90 9.19
C VAL A 30 2.36 33.89 10.05
N ALA A 31 2.24 35.19 9.73
CA ALA A 31 2.69 36.31 10.56
C ALA A 31 1.56 36.76 11.52
N LEU A 32 1.95 37.13 12.75
CA LEU A 32 1.09 37.48 13.89
C LEU A 32 0.48 38.89 13.80
N PRO A 33 -0.74 39.09 14.33
CA PRO A 33 -1.03 40.35 15.04
C PRO A 33 -1.82 40.21 16.36
N ALA A 34 -1.36 41.00 17.33
CA ALA A 34 -2.00 41.63 18.50
C ALA A 34 -2.72 40.82 19.61
N VAL A 35 -2.40 41.25 20.83
CA VAL A 35 -2.71 40.74 22.17
C VAL A 35 -4.21 40.76 22.53
N ALA A 36 -4.71 39.62 23.00
CA ALA A 36 -5.88 39.52 23.86
C ALA A 36 -5.48 38.75 25.13
N ALA A 37 -5.70 39.34 26.30
CA ALA A 37 -5.39 38.73 27.59
C ALA A 37 -6.22 37.45 27.79
N MET A 38 -5.56 36.30 27.77
CA MET A 38 -6.16 35.01 28.13
C MET A 38 -5.36 34.37 29.25
N THR A 39 -6.11 33.92 30.24
CA THR A 39 -5.68 33.28 31.48
C THR A 39 -4.59 32.23 31.26
N SER A 40 -3.70 32.07 32.24
CA SER A 40 -2.63 31.06 32.25
C SER A 40 -3.18 29.62 32.16
N GLY A 41 -3.52 29.20 30.94
CA GLY A 41 -3.49 27.80 30.56
C GLY A 41 -2.07 27.51 30.11
N THR A 42 -1.39 26.59 30.79
CA THR A 42 -0.19 25.94 30.27
C THR A 42 -0.50 25.50 28.85
N ALA A 43 0.07 26.20 27.86
CA ALA A 43 0.09 25.71 26.50
C ALA A 43 0.83 24.38 26.54
N SER A 44 0.11 23.27 26.36
CA SER A 44 0.76 22.06 25.90
C SER A 44 1.37 22.44 24.56
N ALA A 45 2.69 22.59 24.53
CA ALA A 45 3.41 22.61 23.27
C ALA A 45 3.04 21.29 22.62
N GLY A 46 2.10 21.34 21.67
CA GLY A 46 1.75 20.17 20.87
C GLY A 46 3.07 19.70 20.28
N VAL A 47 3.53 18.54 20.74
CA VAL A 47 4.66 17.87 20.14
C VAL A 47 4.20 17.62 18.71
N ILE A 48 4.71 18.41 17.77
CA ILE A 48 4.74 18.02 16.37
C ILE A 48 5.71 16.85 16.31
N SER A 49 5.23 15.66 16.68
CA SER A 49 5.92 14.42 16.33
C SER A 49 5.75 14.29 14.83
N ASN A 50 6.68 14.86 14.08
CA ASN A 50 6.91 14.33 12.75
C ASN A 50 7.48 12.93 13.00
N PRO A 51 6.76 11.84 12.65
CA PRO A 51 7.35 10.53 12.76
C PRO A 51 8.58 10.53 11.86
N LEU A 52 9.76 10.48 12.47
CA LEU A 52 10.98 10.27 11.72
C LEU A 52 10.94 8.80 11.30
N LEU A 53 10.61 8.55 10.02
CA LEU A 53 10.68 7.23 9.44
C LEU A 53 12.15 6.85 9.31
N MET A 54 12.66 6.12 10.29
CA MET A 54 14.03 5.65 10.26
C MET A 54 14.07 4.26 9.63
N TYR A 55 14.80 4.15 8.53
CA TYR A 55 15.15 2.87 7.94
C TYR A 55 16.05 2.11 8.92
N ARG A 56 15.57 0.97 9.42
CA ARG A 56 16.33 0.12 10.35
C ARG A 56 16.66 -1.20 9.64
N ALA A 57 17.96 -1.33 9.37
CA ALA A 57 18.71 -2.51 8.94
C ALA A 57 18.33 -3.19 7.61
N ALA A 58 19.38 -3.55 6.87
CA ALA A 58 19.36 -4.63 5.90
C ALA A 58 19.25 -5.96 6.67
N LEU A 59 18.05 -6.50 6.79
CA LEU A 59 17.88 -7.88 7.23
C LEU A 59 18.23 -8.83 6.09
N GLN A 60 18.64 -10.05 6.42
CA GLN A 60 18.75 -11.14 5.44
C GLN A 60 17.40 -11.25 4.73
N PRO A 61 17.30 -10.91 3.42
CA PRO A 61 16.01 -10.90 2.76
C PRO A 61 15.35 -12.28 2.89
N TYR A 62 14.08 -12.27 3.27
CA TYR A 62 13.29 -13.48 3.46
C TYR A 62 12.03 -13.38 2.64
N ARG A 63 11.55 -14.54 2.20
CA ARG A 63 10.28 -14.63 1.51
C ARG A 63 9.17 -14.58 2.55
N CYS A 64 8.25 -13.62 2.45
CA CYS A 64 7.06 -13.65 3.28
C CYS A 64 5.87 -14.32 2.60
N TYR A 65 5.92 -14.47 1.27
CA TYR A 65 4.81 -15.03 0.52
C TYR A 65 5.23 -15.65 -0.81
N ASP A 66 4.71 -16.86 -1.10
CA ASP A 66 4.88 -17.54 -2.39
C ASP A 66 3.59 -18.20 -2.87
N SER A 67 2.92 -17.58 -3.84
CA SER A 67 1.65 -18.10 -4.36
C SER A 67 1.75 -19.36 -5.20
N ARG A 68 2.96 -19.79 -5.59
CA ARG A 68 3.13 -20.94 -6.51
C ARG A 68 2.80 -22.28 -5.87
N TRP A 69 2.72 -22.31 -4.55
CA TRP A 69 2.47 -23.52 -3.79
C TRP A 69 1.00 -23.90 -3.81
N GLY A 70 0.71 -25.20 -3.90
CA GLY A 70 -0.65 -25.74 -3.85
C GLY A 70 -1.13 -26.05 -2.43
N ASN A 71 -0.18 -26.23 -1.50
CA ASN A 71 -0.45 -26.45 -0.09
C ASN A 71 0.75 -25.93 0.73
N THR A 72 0.48 -25.41 1.92
CA THR A 72 1.51 -25.06 2.92
C THR A 72 1.14 -25.59 4.29
N SER A 73 2.16 -25.86 5.09
CA SER A 73 2.06 -26.28 6.49
C SER A 73 2.82 -25.30 7.37
N GLY A 74 2.43 -25.15 8.64
CA GLY A 74 3.19 -24.38 9.63
C GLY A 74 2.31 -23.71 10.68
N GLY A 75 2.94 -23.04 11.65
CA GLY A 75 2.26 -22.28 12.69
C GLY A 75 1.71 -20.94 12.20
N GLY A 76 0.38 -20.76 12.23
CA GLY A 76 -0.31 -19.51 11.88
C GLY A 76 -1.52 -19.72 10.96
N SER A 77 -2.20 -18.63 10.58
CA SER A 77 -3.23 -18.67 9.54
C SER A 77 -2.58 -18.93 8.19
N ASN A 78 -2.79 -20.11 7.61
CA ASN A 78 -2.29 -20.46 6.28
C ASN A 78 -2.78 -19.43 5.24
N PRO A 79 -1.87 -18.78 4.49
CA PRO A 79 -2.30 -17.77 3.54
C PRO A 79 -3.00 -18.42 2.35
N THR A 80 -3.87 -17.68 1.69
CA THR A 80 -4.47 -18.16 0.43
C THR A 80 -3.39 -18.26 -0.64
N LEU A 81 -3.34 -19.39 -1.36
CA LEU A 81 -2.33 -19.67 -2.39
C LEU A 81 -2.94 -19.70 -3.80
N GLY A 82 -2.10 -20.03 -4.80
CA GLY A 82 -2.51 -20.10 -6.19
C GLY A 82 -2.46 -18.75 -6.91
N ARG A 83 -2.77 -18.76 -8.21
CA ARG A 83 -2.81 -17.55 -9.02
C ARG A 83 -3.80 -16.52 -8.46
N LEU A 84 -3.41 -15.25 -8.53
CA LEU A 84 -4.32 -14.14 -8.27
C LEU A 84 -4.88 -13.66 -9.60
N SER A 85 -6.20 -13.73 -9.75
CA SER A 85 -6.92 -13.32 -10.97
C SER A 85 -7.49 -11.91 -10.82
N THR A 86 -7.73 -11.23 -11.94
CA THR A 86 -8.37 -9.91 -11.99
C THR A 86 -9.56 -9.82 -11.03
N GLY A 87 -9.60 -8.74 -10.24
CA GLY A 87 -10.66 -8.47 -9.28
C GLY A 87 -10.48 -9.19 -7.92
N GLN A 88 -9.56 -10.14 -7.82
CA GLN A 88 -9.23 -10.80 -6.56
C GLN A 88 -8.17 -10.03 -5.78
N THR A 89 -8.23 -10.21 -4.47
CA THR A 89 -7.32 -9.63 -3.48
C THR A 89 -6.67 -10.74 -2.67
N ARG A 90 -5.47 -10.45 -2.17
CA ARG A 90 -4.75 -11.28 -1.21
C ARG A 90 -4.17 -10.40 -0.11
N GLU A 91 -4.59 -10.66 1.12
CA GLU A 91 -3.95 -10.09 2.30
C GLU A 91 -2.76 -10.95 2.72
N ILE A 92 -1.65 -10.31 3.05
CA ILE A 92 -0.37 -10.97 3.27
C ILE A 92 0.25 -10.44 4.56
N ALA A 93 0.46 -11.35 5.51
CA ALA A 93 1.28 -11.12 6.68
C ALA A 93 2.73 -10.92 6.26
N VAL A 94 3.32 -9.77 6.60
CA VAL A 94 4.72 -9.48 6.20
C VAL A 94 5.73 -10.17 7.11
N TRP A 95 5.33 -10.60 8.31
CA TRP A 95 6.24 -11.15 9.31
C TRP A 95 6.54 -12.64 9.11
N ASN A 96 5.64 -13.41 8.50
CA ASN A 96 5.86 -14.85 8.32
C ASN A 96 7.07 -15.09 7.42
N GLU A 97 7.93 -16.04 7.77
CA GLU A 97 8.97 -16.51 6.86
C GLU A 97 8.53 -17.78 6.15
N PHE A 98 8.60 -17.74 4.81
CA PHE A 98 8.36 -18.86 3.94
C PHE A 98 9.68 -19.57 3.65
N SER A 99 9.69 -20.87 3.86
CA SER A 99 10.78 -21.76 3.48
C SER A 99 10.25 -23.00 2.75
N THR A 100 11.16 -23.75 2.16
CA THR A 100 10.85 -25.05 1.56
C THR A 100 11.54 -26.15 2.34
N VAL A 101 10.76 -27.03 2.97
CA VAL A 101 11.29 -28.13 3.77
C VAL A 101 10.76 -29.45 3.20
N ALA A 102 11.68 -30.34 2.81
CA ALA A 102 11.35 -31.63 2.19
C ALA A 102 10.36 -31.55 1.01
N GLY A 103 10.44 -30.47 0.21
CA GLY A 103 9.55 -30.25 -0.93
C GLY A 103 8.17 -29.73 -0.57
N ASN A 104 7.91 -29.36 0.68
CA ASN A 104 6.69 -28.68 1.12
C ASN A 104 6.96 -27.19 1.38
N GLY A 105 5.99 -26.35 1.08
CA GLY A 105 5.99 -24.95 1.49
C GLY A 105 5.68 -24.85 2.98
N VAL A 106 6.54 -24.16 3.72
CA VAL A 106 6.47 -24.08 5.17
C VAL A 106 6.53 -22.61 5.60
N TYR A 107 5.54 -22.17 6.38
CA TYR A 107 5.53 -20.85 7.01
C TYR A 107 5.89 -20.98 8.48
N GLU A 108 7.12 -20.59 8.83
CA GLU A 108 7.67 -20.71 10.18
C GLU A 108 8.57 -19.51 10.44
N GLY A 109 8.60 -19.02 11.67
CA GLY A 109 9.44 -17.89 12.04
C GLY A 109 8.82 -16.52 11.78
N SER A 110 9.38 -15.52 12.46
CA SER A 110 9.00 -14.12 12.36
C SER A 110 10.26 -13.26 12.38
N PRO A 111 10.91 -13.03 11.22
CA PRO A 111 12.18 -12.29 11.16
C PRO A 111 12.06 -10.82 11.55
N LEU A 112 10.86 -10.26 11.44
CA LEU A 112 10.60 -8.90 11.90
C LEU A 112 10.59 -8.83 13.44
N PRO A 113 11.26 -7.83 14.03
CA PRO A 113 11.30 -7.68 15.47
C PRO A 113 9.92 -7.34 16.03
N ALA A 114 9.41 -8.18 16.94
CA ALA A 114 8.14 -7.96 17.63
C ALA A 114 8.20 -6.88 18.74
N SER A 115 9.40 -6.40 19.09
CA SER A 115 9.63 -5.43 20.16
C SER A 115 9.59 -3.97 19.71
N VAL A 116 9.33 -3.71 18.42
CA VAL A 116 9.30 -2.37 17.85
C VAL A 116 8.12 -2.20 16.92
N ASP A 117 7.69 -0.94 16.78
CA ASP A 117 6.54 -0.60 15.96
C ASP A 117 6.98 -0.37 14.53
N ILE A 118 6.73 -1.38 13.70
CA ILE A 118 7.03 -1.33 12.28
C ILE A 118 5.91 -0.55 11.59
N LEU A 119 6.29 0.46 10.81
CA LEU A 119 5.35 1.32 10.08
C LEU A 119 5.28 0.98 8.59
N ALA A 120 6.39 0.50 8.03
CA ALA A 120 6.50 0.20 6.62
C ALA A 120 7.58 -0.85 6.36
N VAL A 121 7.48 -1.53 5.23
CA VAL A 121 8.47 -2.49 4.75
C VAL A 121 9.01 -2.09 3.39
N THR A 122 10.27 -2.44 3.12
CA THR A 122 10.80 -2.50 1.76
C THR A 122 10.69 -3.94 1.26
N PHE A 123 10.31 -4.14 0.01
CA PHE A 123 10.05 -5.45 -0.54
C PHE A 123 10.43 -5.54 -2.02
N ASN A 124 10.69 -6.77 -2.48
CA ASN A 124 10.67 -7.13 -3.89
C ASN A 124 9.37 -7.88 -4.19
N LEU A 125 8.66 -7.43 -5.22
CA LEU A 125 7.50 -8.11 -5.78
C LEU A 125 7.90 -8.73 -7.11
N THR A 126 7.75 -10.05 -7.22
CA THR A 126 8.00 -10.78 -8.47
C THR A 126 6.72 -11.42 -8.95
N VAL A 127 6.31 -11.13 -10.19
CA VAL A 127 5.25 -11.88 -10.89
C VAL A 127 5.85 -12.96 -11.76
N VAL A 128 5.20 -14.11 -11.81
CA VAL A 128 5.63 -15.28 -12.58
C VAL A 128 4.42 -15.98 -13.17
N SER A 129 4.61 -16.59 -14.35
CA SER A 129 3.54 -17.29 -15.04
C SER A 129 2.31 -16.38 -15.21
N THR A 130 2.50 -15.19 -15.78
CA THR A 130 1.40 -14.28 -16.09
C THR A 130 0.47 -14.89 -17.17
N LEU A 131 -0.80 -14.48 -17.18
CA LEU A 131 -1.77 -14.74 -18.25
C LEU A 131 -2.40 -13.41 -18.66
N SER A 132 -2.66 -13.23 -19.96
CA SER A 132 -3.13 -11.97 -20.55
C SER A 132 -2.20 -10.79 -20.23
N THR A 133 -2.62 -9.56 -20.53
CA THR A 133 -2.02 -8.33 -19.96
C THR A 133 -2.66 -8.03 -18.62
N GLY A 134 -1.94 -7.42 -17.68
CA GLY A 134 -2.51 -7.08 -16.37
C GLY A 134 -1.51 -6.40 -15.46
N TYR A 135 -1.89 -6.26 -14.20
CA TYR A 135 -1.06 -5.61 -13.19
C TYR A 135 -1.39 -6.08 -11.78
N LEU A 136 -0.41 -5.95 -10.87
CA LEU A 136 -0.63 -6.04 -9.44
C LEU A 136 -0.49 -4.66 -8.81
N MET A 137 -1.40 -4.38 -7.87
CA MET A 137 -1.35 -3.24 -6.98
C MET A 137 -1.02 -3.75 -5.58
N VAL A 138 -0.24 -2.98 -4.83
CA VAL A 138 0.09 -3.26 -3.43
C VAL A 138 -0.32 -2.04 -2.61
N GLY A 139 -0.91 -2.26 -1.44
CA GLY A 139 -1.28 -1.21 -0.50
C GLY A 139 -1.21 -1.71 0.94
N PRO A 140 -1.49 -0.83 1.91
CA PRO A 140 -1.64 -1.22 3.30
C PRO A 140 -2.75 -2.27 3.46
N GLY A 141 -2.59 -3.18 4.42
CA GLY A 141 -3.63 -4.13 4.79
C GLY A 141 -4.98 -3.47 5.07
N GLY A 142 -6.08 -4.13 4.68
CA GLY A 142 -7.44 -3.61 4.85
C GLY A 142 -7.78 -2.37 4.00
N SER A 143 -6.91 -1.96 3.09
CA SER A 143 -7.13 -0.81 2.20
C SER A 143 -7.07 -1.24 0.75
N VAL A 144 -7.95 -0.66 -0.10
CA VAL A 144 -7.96 -0.94 -1.53
C VAL A 144 -6.85 -0.12 -2.21
N PRO A 145 -5.82 -0.76 -2.80
CA PRO A 145 -4.75 -0.05 -3.48
C PRO A 145 -5.25 0.66 -4.74
N THR A 146 -4.73 1.86 -5.01
CA THR A 146 -5.14 2.70 -6.16
C THR A 146 -4.09 2.84 -7.26
N SER A 147 -2.89 2.31 -7.06
CA SER A 147 -1.77 2.40 -8.00
C SER A 147 -1.12 1.04 -8.26
N SER A 148 -0.68 0.80 -9.50
CA SER A 148 0.02 -0.43 -9.86
C SER A 148 1.48 -0.37 -9.41
N HIS A 149 1.96 -1.52 -8.94
CA HIS A 149 3.36 -1.73 -8.56
C HIS A 149 4.13 -2.48 -9.64
N ILE A 150 3.46 -3.36 -10.37
CA ILE A 150 4.07 -4.10 -11.48
C ILE A 150 3.01 -4.39 -12.53
N ASN A 151 3.39 -4.24 -13.79
CA ASN A 151 2.50 -4.38 -14.94
C ASN A 151 3.14 -5.37 -15.93
N TRP A 152 2.33 -6.18 -16.60
CA TRP A 152 2.77 -7.13 -17.61
C TRP A 152 1.87 -7.04 -18.85
N PHE A 153 2.41 -7.45 -19.99
CA PHE A 153 1.79 -7.24 -21.31
C PHE A 153 1.43 -8.56 -22.02
N GLY A 154 1.79 -9.71 -21.47
CA GLY A 154 1.47 -11.00 -22.05
C GLY A 154 1.65 -12.16 -21.09
N ALA A 155 1.48 -13.38 -21.63
CA ALA A 155 1.61 -14.59 -20.85
C ALA A 155 3.06 -15.00 -20.59
N ASN A 156 3.28 -15.80 -19.54
CA ASN A 156 4.54 -16.43 -19.18
C ASN A 156 5.70 -15.46 -18.91
N GLN A 157 5.40 -14.25 -18.45
CA GLN A 157 6.43 -13.29 -18.07
C GLN A 157 6.92 -13.55 -16.64
N ILE A 158 8.18 -13.20 -16.42
CA ILE A 158 8.81 -13.09 -15.09
C ILE A 158 9.30 -11.67 -14.98
N LEU A 159 8.67 -10.87 -14.12
CA LEU A 159 9.00 -9.47 -13.92
C LEU A 159 9.12 -9.23 -12.42
N ALA A 160 10.08 -8.39 -12.03
CA ALA A 160 10.26 -7.99 -10.65
C ALA A 160 10.29 -6.47 -10.52
N ASN A 161 9.77 -5.96 -9.41
CA ASN A 161 9.89 -4.56 -9.02
C ASN A 161 10.10 -4.45 -7.51
N ALA A 162 10.98 -3.55 -7.09
CA ALA A 162 11.19 -3.21 -5.69
C ALA A 162 10.22 -2.10 -5.27
N GLY A 163 9.86 -2.06 -3.99
CA GLY A 163 8.95 -1.06 -3.46
C GLY A 163 9.12 -0.83 -1.96
N THR A 164 8.49 0.24 -1.49
CA THR A 164 8.26 0.49 -0.08
C THR A 164 6.76 0.64 0.13
N MET A 165 6.22 -0.02 1.16
CA MET A 165 4.80 0.04 1.46
C MET A 165 4.57 0.18 2.97
N ARG A 166 3.67 1.09 3.32
CA ARG A 166 3.12 1.16 4.67
C ARG A 166 2.31 -0.11 4.94
N ILE A 167 2.55 -0.74 6.07
CA ILE A 167 1.76 -1.90 6.51
C ILE A 167 0.50 -1.42 7.25
N TYR A 168 -0.41 -2.35 7.57
CA TYR A 168 -1.76 -2.09 8.12
C TYR A 168 -1.88 -0.75 8.88
N PRO A 169 -2.81 0.13 8.48
CA PRO A 169 -2.82 1.52 8.94
C PRO A 169 -3.37 1.72 10.36
N GLY A 170 -3.77 0.64 11.05
CA GLY A 170 -4.34 0.68 12.40
C GLY A 170 -3.33 1.00 13.49
N ASP A 171 -3.71 0.68 14.73
CA ASP A 171 -2.95 1.02 15.91
C ASP A 171 -1.67 0.19 15.99
N ILE A 172 -0.70 0.74 16.71
CA ILE A 172 0.54 0.04 17.05
C ILE A 172 0.21 -1.32 17.68
N GLY A 173 0.81 -2.39 17.16
CA GLY A 173 0.58 -3.77 17.60
C GLY A 173 -0.47 -4.54 16.79
N ASP A 174 -1.16 -3.87 15.86
CA ASP A 174 -2.07 -4.55 14.93
C ASP A 174 -1.32 -5.47 13.95
N VAL A 175 -2.08 -6.42 13.41
CA VAL A 175 -1.63 -7.43 12.43
C VAL A 175 -1.02 -6.72 11.21
N GLN A 176 0.31 -6.83 11.09
CA GLN A 176 1.12 -6.16 10.08
C GLN A 176 0.95 -6.77 8.68
N THR A 177 -0.05 -6.32 7.92
CA THR A 177 -0.33 -6.87 6.59
C THR A 177 -0.17 -5.84 5.47
N ILE A 178 0.03 -6.38 4.27
CA ILE A 178 -0.17 -5.66 3.01
C ILE A 178 -1.31 -6.31 2.24
N GLU A 179 -1.99 -5.52 1.42
CA GLU A 179 -3.00 -5.99 0.49
C GLU A 179 -2.43 -5.99 -0.93
N VAL A 180 -2.57 -7.13 -1.63
CA VAL A 180 -2.22 -7.27 -3.05
C VAL A 180 -3.48 -7.51 -3.85
N ARG A 181 -3.68 -6.75 -4.91
CA ARG A 181 -4.84 -6.87 -5.78
C ARG A 181 -4.44 -7.00 -7.24
N ALA A 182 -5.09 -7.92 -7.96
CA ALA A 182 -4.89 -8.08 -9.39
C ALA A 182 -5.91 -7.29 -10.21
N GLY A 183 -5.43 -6.67 -11.29
CA GLY A 183 -6.25 -6.00 -12.29
C GLY A 183 -5.82 -6.33 -13.72
N GLY A 184 -6.63 -5.89 -14.67
CA GLY A 184 -6.52 -6.26 -16.09
C GLY A 184 -7.85 -6.79 -16.65
N PRO A 185 -7.93 -7.10 -17.95
CA PRO A 185 -9.10 -7.72 -18.57
C PRO A 185 -9.44 -9.09 -17.97
N ALA A 186 -10.62 -9.63 -18.30
CA ALA A 186 -11.01 -10.98 -17.90
C ALA A 186 -9.95 -12.02 -18.35
N GLY A 187 -9.68 -13.00 -17.50
CA GLY A 187 -8.64 -14.01 -17.73
C GLY A 187 -7.22 -13.58 -17.35
N SER A 188 -7.01 -12.33 -16.95
CA SER A 188 -5.71 -11.87 -16.44
C SER A 188 -5.45 -12.46 -15.07
N SER A 189 -4.30 -13.10 -14.91
CA SER A 189 -3.89 -13.68 -13.63
C SER A 189 -2.38 -13.91 -13.58
N THR A 190 -1.84 -14.06 -12.38
CA THR A 190 -0.42 -14.37 -12.20
C THR A 190 -0.19 -15.12 -10.90
N HIS A 191 0.88 -15.90 -10.84
CA HIS A 191 1.53 -16.14 -9.56
C HIS A 191 2.40 -14.95 -9.22
N PHE A 192 2.60 -14.72 -7.93
CA PHE A 192 3.54 -13.75 -7.42
C PHE A 192 4.22 -14.24 -6.15
N VAL A 193 5.33 -13.57 -5.86
CA VAL A 193 6.23 -13.80 -4.74
C VAL A 193 6.56 -12.46 -4.12
N ILE A 194 6.63 -12.42 -2.79
CA ILE A 194 7.06 -11.24 -2.04
C ILE A 194 8.20 -11.61 -1.13
N ASP A 195 9.31 -10.89 -1.28
CA ASP A 195 10.48 -10.99 -0.41
C ASP A 195 10.64 -9.64 0.33
N ILE A 196 10.74 -9.68 1.65
CA ILE A 196 10.98 -8.50 2.49
C ILE A 196 12.48 -8.25 2.56
N THR A 197 12.86 -6.98 2.42
CA THR A 197 14.28 -6.56 2.30
C THR A 197 14.69 -5.56 3.39
N GLY A 198 13.74 -5.09 4.20
CA GLY A 198 13.96 -4.12 5.26
C GLY A 198 12.65 -3.54 5.78
N TRP A 199 12.75 -2.70 6.81
CA TRP A 199 11.59 -2.04 7.42
C TRP A 199 11.92 -0.66 7.95
N TYR A 200 10.86 0.07 8.24
CA TYR A 200 10.90 1.37 8.90
C TYR A 200 10.19 1.26 10.24
N ILE A 201 10.77 1.89 11.25
CA ILE A 201 10.16 2.09 12.55
C ILE A 201 9.73 3.55 12.71
N ASP A 202 8.85 3.80 13.68
CA ASP A 202 8.70 5.16 14.21
C ASP A 202 9.93 5.50 15.07
N ASP A 203 10.63 6.59 14.74
CA ASP A 203 11.72 7.13 15.57
C ASP A 203 11.28 8.38 16.34
N SER A 204 10.01 8.43 16.74
CA SER A 204 9.45 9.49 17.60
C SER A 204 10.04 9.54 19.02
N GLY A 205 11.18 8.87 19.26
CA GLY A 205 12.00 9.03 20.46
C GLY A 205 12.47 10.48 20.64
N PRO A 206 12.89 10.87 21.86
CA PRO A 206 13.32 12.23 22.14
C PRO A 206 14.50 12.63 21.25
N ILE A 207 14.32 13.68 20.44
CA ILE A 207 15.41 14.31 19.70
C ILE A 207 16.33 14.98 20.74
N ILE A 208 17.53 14.44 20.94
CA ILE A 208 18.59 15.13 21.69
C ILE A 208 19.38 15.96 20.67
N LEU A 209 19.13 17.26 20.64
CA LEU A 209 19.93 18.26 19.90
C LEU A 209 21.09 18.77 20.77
#